data_AF-A0A640SNH5-F1
#
_entry.id   AF-A0A640SNH5-F1
#
_cell.length_a   1.000
_cell.length_b   1.000
_cell.length_c   1.000
_cell.angle_alpha   90.00
_cell.angle_beta   90.00
_cell.angle_gamma   90.00
#
_symmetry.space_group_name_H-M   'P 1'
#
loop_
_entity.id
_entity.type
_entity.pdbx_description
1 polymer ?
#
loop_
_entity_poly.entity_id
_entity_poly.type
_entity_poly.pdbx_seq_one_letter_code
_entity_poly.pdbx_strand_id
1 'polypeptide(L)'
;MSGASQAAVSATPAAKAPPKSGKDSVTCSGSSGRVNFSWKTGWSSTTVYYNDHCLGGTRTTAAFKFYNNGSTPFYKCVTFQGDAQGTYKFAHINEIMDVSKDTKKCKNT
;
A
#
# COMPACT_ATOMS: atom_id res chain seq x y z
N MET A 1 48.64 -7.06 36.61
CA MET A 1 47.59 -7.46 35.66
C MET A 1 46.25 -7.22 36.31
N SER A 2 45.43 -6.28 35.82
CA SER A 2 44.02 -6.20 36.21
C SER A 2 43.23 -5.58 35.07
N GLY A 3 42.58 -6.45 34.29
CA GLY A 3 41.72 -6.08 33.16
C GLY A 3 40.36 -5.60 33.64
N ALA A 4 39.91 -4.48 33.09
CA ALA A 4 38.54 -4.01 33.25
C ALA A 4 37.63 -4.79 32.29
N SER A 5 36.75 -5.62 32.85
CA SER A 5 35.66 -6.26 32.09
C SER A 5 34.63 -5.19 31.72
N GLN A 6 34.55 -4.87 30.43
CA GLN A 6 33.55 -3.96 29.88
C GLN A 6 32.24 -4.74 29.70
N ALA A 7 31.19 -4.33 30.42
CA ALA A 7 29.87 -4.95 30.34
C ALA A 7 29.30 -4.76 28.91
N ALA A 8 28.97 -5.86 28.26
CA ALA A 8 28.30 -5.86 26.96
C ALA A 8 26.87 -5.34 27.14
N VAL A 9 26.63 -4.10 26.70
CA VAL A 9 25.28 -3.55 26.56
C VAL A 9 24.52 -4.37 25.52
N SER A 10 23.54 -5.13 25.98
CA SER A 10 22.60 -5.86 25.12
C SER A 10 21.77 -4.84 24.35
N ALA A 11 21.98 -4.73 23.04
CA ALA A 11 21.18 -3.86 22.19
C ALA A 11 19.73 -4.38 22.16
N THR A 12 18.82 -3.62 22.74
CA THR A 12 17.38 -3.87 22.64
C THR A 12 16.96 -3.82 21.16
N PRO A 13 16.20 -4.79 20.64
CA PRO A 13 15.69 -4.72 19.28
C PRO A 13 14.93 -3.41 19.07
N ALA A 14 15.27 -2.67 18.03
CA ALA A 14 14.54 -1.46 17.67
C ALA A 14 13.06 -1.81 17.43
N ALA A 15 12.15 -1.11 18.11
CA ALA A 15 10.72 -1.29 17.91
C ALA A 15 10.39 -1.06 16.43
N LYS A 16 9.66 -2.00 15.83
CA LYS A 16 9.21 -1.90 14.44
C LYS A 16 8.36 -0.62 14.28
N ALA A 17 8.72 0.23 13.32
CA ALA A 17 7.99 1.45 13.04
C ALA A 17 6.49 1.15 12.80
N PRO A 18 5.57 2.05 13.23
CA PRO A 18 4.15 1.82 13.06
C PRO A 18 3.78 1.72 11.58
N PRO A 19 2.79 0.88 11.22
CA PRO A 19 2.38 0.68 9.83
C PRO A 19 1.88 1.98 9.19
N LYS A 20 2.28 2.24 7.94
CA LYS A 20 2.14 3.55 7.33
C LYS A 20 0.77 3.73 6.66
N SER A 21 0.01 4.72 7.10
CA SER A 21 -1.21 5.18 6.44
C SER A 21 -0.87 6.19 5.33
N GLY A 22 -1.76 6.37 4.36
CA GLY A 22 -1.47 7.24 3.21
C GLY A 22 -2.68 7.53 2.34
N LYS A 23 -2.43 8.31 1.28
CA LYS A 23 -3.42 8.68 0.26
C LYS A 23 -2.72 8.78 -1.09
N ASP A 24 -3.47 8.48 -2.14
CA ASP A 24 -3.02 8.61 -3.53
C ASP A 24 -4.23 8.70 -4.47
N SER A 25 -4.00 8.93 -5.77
CA SER A 25 -5.07 8.91 -6.75
C SER A 25 -4.57 8.52 -8.14
N VAL A 26 -5.44 7.87 -8.92
CA VAL A 26 -5.19 7.62 -10.34
C VAL A 26 -6.19 8.36 -11.20
N THR A 27 -5.76 8.78 -12.38
CA THR A 27 -6.66 9.40 -13.36
C THR A 27 -7.49 8.34 -14.09
N CYS A 28 -8.73 8.68 -14.39
CA CYS A 28 -9.60 7.84 -15.20
C CYS A 28 -9.09 7.75 -16.65
N SER A 29 -9.30 6.59 -17.27
CA SER A 29 -9.08 6.44 -18.71
C SER A 29 -10.29 7.04 -19.44
N GLY A 30 -10.09 8.10 -20.23
CA GLY A 30 -11.14 8.67 -21.08
C GLY A 30 -12.11 9.65 -20.41
N SER A 31 -11.83 10.10 -19.18
CA SER A 31 -12.53 11.23 -18.56
C SER A 31 -11.58 12.06 -17.69
N SER A 32 -12.01 13.27 -17.30
CA SER A 32 -11.26 14.13 -16.37
C SER A 32 -11.37 13.71 -14.90
N GLY A 33 -12.14 12.65 -14.61
CA GLY A 33 -12.32 12.11 -13.26
C GLY A 33 -11.04 11.50 -12.69
N ARG A 34 -11.11 11.17 -11.39
CA ARG A 34 -10.06 10.45 -10.68
C ARG A 34 -10.65 9.41 -9.75
N VAL A 35 -9.87 8.37 -9.46
CA VAL A 35 -10.11 7.49 -8.33
C VAL A 35 -9.22 7.93 -7.19
N ASN A 36 -9.84 8.38 -6.11
CA ASN A 36 -9.14 8.79 -4.91
C ASN A 36 -9.01 7.60 -3.98
N PHE A 37 -7.79 7.35 -3.50
CA PHE A 37 -7.50 6.31 -2.53
C PHE A 37 -6.97 6.92 -1.24
N SER A 38 -7.40 6.35 -0.13
CA SER A 38 -6.73 6.51 1.16
C SER A 38 -6.64 5.16 1.83
N TRP A 39 -5.68 4.98 2.73
CA TRP A 39 -5.56 3.72 3.45
C TRP A 39 -5.14 3.91 4.88
N LYS A 40 -5.72 3.07 5.72
CA LYS A 40 -5.30 2.87 7.10
C LYS A 40 -4.64 1.52 7.19
N THR A 41 -3.44 1.50 7.73
CA THR A 41 -2.67 0.28 7.84
C THR A 41 -2.62 -0.21 9.27
N GLY A 42 -3.04 -1.46 9.47
CA GLY A 42 -2.86 -2.19 10.71
C GLY A 42 -1.66 -3.12 10.63
N TRP A 43 -1.36 -3.79 11.75
CA TRP A 43 -0.22 -4.70 11.86
C TRP A 43 -0.32 -5.94 10.96
N SER A 44 -1.54 -6.37 10.62
CA SER A 44 -1.81 -7.59 9.86
C SER A 44 -2.65 -7.37 8.60
N SER A 45 -3.15 -6.15 8.37
CA SER A 45 -3.94 -5.83 7.17
C SER A 45 -3.97 -4.33 6.88
N THR A 46 -4.13 -3.99 5.60
CA THR A 46 -4.38 -2.62 5.15
C THR A 46 -5.81 -2.51 4.64
N THR A 47 -6.54 -1.51 5.10
CA THR A 47 -7.85 -1.16 4.54
C THR A 47 -7.68 0.05 3.64
N VAL A 48 -7.96 -0.12 2.35
CA VAL A 48 -8.03 0.94 1.36
C VAL A 48 -9.47 1.42 1.26
N TYR A 49 -9.67 2.72 1.35
CA TYR A 49 -10.91 3.41 1.05
C TYR A 49 -10.76 4.04 -0.33
N TYR A 50 -11.73 3.83 -1.20
CA TYR A 50 -11.73 4.37 -2.55
C TYR A 50 -12.98 5.21 -2.79
N ASN A 51 -12.82 6.26 -3.59
CA ASN A 51 -13.91 7.05 -4.15
C ASN A 51 -13.62 7.26 -5.64
N ASP A 52 -14.31 6.51 -6.49
CA ASP A 52 -14.14 6.47 -7.94
C ASP A 52 -15.09 7.45 -8.61
N HIS A 53 -14.55 8.57 -9.09
CA HIS A 53 -15.30 9.58 -9.85
C HIS A 53 -15.15 9.38 -11.37
N CYS A 54 -14.73 8.21 -11.84
CA CYS A 54 -14.80 7.87 -13.25
C CYS A 54 -16.27 7.69 -13.66
N LEU A 55 -16.53 7.79 -14.97
CA LEU A 55 -17.88 7.65 -15.52
C LEU A 55 -18.54 6.33 -15.08
N GLY A 56 -19.82 6.40 -14.70
CA GLY A 56 -20.62 5.23 -14.36
C GLY A 56 -20.63 4.18 -15.48
N GLY A 57 -20.54 2.91 -15.12
CA GLY A 57 -20.45 1.78 -16.07
C GLY A 57 -19.04 1.51 -16.61
N THR A 58 -18.05 2.35 -16.27
CA THR A 58 -16.63 2.05 -16.53
C THR A 58 -15.99 1.29 -15.37
N ARG A 59 -14.81 0.71 -15.61
CA ARG A 59 -14.01 0.03 -14.58
C ARG A 59 -12.60 0.59 -14.56
N THR A 60 -12.10 0.88 -13.37
CA THR A 60 -10.74 1.36 -13.17
C THR A 60 -9.92 0.33 -12.42
N THR A 61 -8.84 -0.13 -13.04
CA THR A 61 -7.88 -1.03 -12.37
C THR A 61 -6.68 -0.22 -11.89
N ALA A 62 -6.42 -0.27 -10.58
CA ALA A 62 -5.24 0.33 -9.97
C ALA A 62 -4.28 -0.76 -9.47
N ALA A 63 -2.99 -0.53 -9.70
CA ALA A 63 -1.89 -1.34 -9.20
C ALA A 63 -1.36 -0.73 -7.90
N PHE A 64 -1.49 -1.47 -6.80
CA PHE A 64 -0.96 -1.08 -5.49
C PHE A 64 0.41 -1.71 -5.32
N LYS A 65 1.42 -0.87 -5.04
CA LYS A 65 2.78 -1.31 -4.71
C LYS A 65 2.90 -1.52 -3.21
N PHE A 66 3.36 -2.69 -2.80
CA PHE A 66 3.54 -3.02 -1.39
C PHE A 66 5.00 -3.14 -1.02
N TYR A 67 5.33 -2.69 0.18
CA TYR A 67 6.64 -2.94 0.77
C TYR A 67 6.76 -4.41 1.16
N ASN A 68 7.97 -4.98 1.03
CA ASN A 68 8.24 -6.38 1.31
C ASN A 68 9.52 -6.54 2.16
N ASN A 69 9.56 -5.94 3.36
CA ASN A 69 10.64 -6.11 4.34
C ASN A 69 12.08 -6.08 3.76
N GLY A 70 12.36 -5.13 2.86
CA GLY A 70 13.67 -4.95 2.23
C GLY A 70 13.94 -5.82 0.98
N SER A 71 13.03 -6.74 0.65
CA SER A 71 13.00 -7.44 -0.64
C SER A 71 12.33 -6.61 -1.73
N THR A 72 12.35 -7.12 -2.96
CA THR A 72 11.68 -6.49 -4.11
C THR A 72 10.19 -6.23 -3.79
N PRO A 73 9.72 -4.98 -3.95
CA PRO A 73 8.30 -4.65 -3.83
C PRO A 73 7.47 -5.45 -4.83
N PHE A 74 6.27 -5.85 -4.42
CA PHE A 74 5.32 -6.54 -5.31
C PHE A 74 4.08 -5.68 -5.54
N TYR A 75 3.34 -6.02 -6.58
CA TYR A 75 2.13 -5.31 -6.97
C TYR A 75 0.91 -6.22 -6.88
N LYS A 76 -0.23 -5.65 -6.48
CA LYS A 76 -1.55 -6.27 -6.71
C LYS A 76 -2.45 -5.28 -7.42
N CYS A 77 -3.17 -5.80 -8.41
CA CYS A 77 -4.16 -5.02 -9.13
C CYS A 77 -5.54 -5.25 -8.55
N VAL A 78 -6.28 -4.17 -8.35
CA VAL A 78 -7.68 -4.20 -7.92
C VAL A 78 -8.49 -3.36 -8.89
N THR A 79 -9.64 -3.89 -9.29
CA THR A 79 -10.59 -3.20 -10.18
C THR A 79 -11.74 -2.64 -9.37
N PHE A 80 -12.01 -1.36 -9.55
CA PHE A 80 -13.09 -0.60 -8.96
C PHE A 80 -14.13 -0.26 -10.02
N GLN A 81 -15.39 -0.14 -9.60
CA GLN A 81 -16.45 0.35 -10.47
C GLN A 81 -16.40 1.87 -10.51
N GLY A 82 -16.58 2.46 -11.68
CA GLY A 82 -16.79 3.89 -11.83
C GLY A 82 -18.05 4.35 -11.12
N ASP A 83 -18.04 5.60 -10.68
CA ASP A 83 -19.12 6.24 -9.92
C ASP A 83 -19.49 5.49 -8.63
N ALA A 84 -18.49 4.92 -7.96
CA ALA A 84 -18.67 4.14 -6.75
C ALA A 84 -17.62 4.46 -5.68
N GLN A 85 -18.01 4.31 -4.43
CA GLN A 85 -17.12 4.43 -3.29
C GLN A 85 -17.21 3.20 -2.39
N GLY A 86 -16.14 2.90 -1.66
CA GLY A 86 -16.16 1.78 -0.74
C GLY A 86 -14.80 1.46 -0.14
N THR A 87 -14.65 0.21 0.29
CA THR A 87 -13.43 -0.27 0.92
C THR A 87 -12.93 -1.56 0.29
N TYR A 88 -11.62 -1.71 0.20
CA TYR A 88 -10.94 -2.95 -0.16
C TYR A 88 -9.92 -3.30 0.93
N LYS A 89 -9.94 -4.55 1.40
CA LYS A 89 -9.03 -5.02 2.45
C LYS A 89 -7.96 -5.92 1.86
N PHE A 90 -6.70 -5.54 2.05
CA PHE A 90 -5.56 -6.41 1.80
C PHE A 90 -5.15 -7.14 3.09
N ALA A 91 -5.31 -8.46 3.11
CA ALA A 91 -4.80 -9.31 4.19
C ALA A 91 -3.28 -9.46 4.11
N HIS A 92 -2.61 -9.52 5.27
CA HIS A 92 -1.16 -9.68 5.41
C HIS A 92 -0.31 -8.60 4.73
N ILE A 93 -0.92 -7.45 4.46
CA ILE A 93 -0.24 -6.25 3.99
C ILE A 93 -0.20 -5.26 5.15
N ASN A 94 0.97 -4.70 5.39
CA ASN A 94 1.22 -3.72 6.45
C ASN A 94 1.85 -2.42 5.92
N GLU A 95 2.04 -2.28 4.61
CA GLU A 95 2.51 -1.02 4.02
C GLU A 95 2.24 -0.95 2.50
N ILE A 96 1.55 0.11 2.08
CA ILE A 96 1.37 0.52 0.68
C ILE A 96 2.34 1.65 0.41
N MET A 97 3.13 1.52 -0.66
CA MET A 97 4.14 2.50 -1.05
C MET A 97 3.64 3.48 -2.11
N ASP A 98 2.80 3.00 -3.05
CA ASP A 98 2.41 3.75 -4.25
C ASP A 98 1.13 3.14 -4.86
N VAL A 99 0.35 3.95 -5.59
CA VAL A 99 -0.80 3.50 -6.37
C VAL A 99 -0.66 3.99 -7.82
N SER A 100 -0.71 3.08 -8.78
CA SER A 100 -0.45 3.39 -10.19
C SER A 100 -1.55 2.86 -11.11
N LYS A 101 -1.82 3.56 -12.21
CA LYS A 101 -2.70 3.04 -13.28
C LYS A 101 -2.04 2.00 -14.19
N ASP A 102 -0.72 1.79 -14.05
CA ASP A 102 0.02 0.85 -14.87
C ASP A 102 -0.20 -0.60 -14.39
N THR A 103 -1.21 -1.26 -14.95
CA THR A 103 -1.58 -2.63 -14.59
C THR A 103 -0.60 -3.68 -15.10
N LYS A 104 0.34 -3.33 -15.99
CA LYS A 104 1.41 -4.24 -16.43
C LYS A 104 2.31 -4.63 -15.26
N LYS A 105 2.42 -3.76 -14.25
CA LYS A 105 3.17 -4.01 -13.02
C LYS A 105 2.67 -5.23 -12.22
N CYS A 106 1.41 -5.62 -12.41
CA CYS A 106 0.81 -6.78 -11.75
C CYS A 106 0.97 -8.09 -12.52
N LYS A 107 1.46 -8.05 -13.77
CA LYS A 107 1.61 -9.25 -14.63
C LYS A 107 3.00 -9.89 -14.56
N ASN A 108 3.94 -9.28 -13.83
CA ASN A 108 5.32 -9.73 -13.69
C ASN A 108 5.61 -10.43 -12.35
N THR A 109 4.61 -11.07 -11.76
CA THR A 109 4.81 -11.97 -10.59
C THR A 109 4.75 -13.42 -11.01
#